data_AF-A0A9P6FN46-F1
#
_entry.id   AF-A0A9P6FN46-F1
#
_cell.length_a   1.000
_cell.length_b   1.000
_cell.length_c   1.000
_cell.angle_alpha   90.00
_cell.angle_beta   90.00
_cell.angle_gamma   90.00
#
_symmetry.space_group_name_H-M   'P 1'
#
loop_
_entity.id
_entity.type
_entity.pdbx_description
1 polymer ?
#
loop_
_entity_poly.entity_id
_entity_poly.type
_entity_poly.pdbx_seq_one_letter_code
_entity_poly.pdbx_strand_id
1 'polypeptide(L)'
;MTANPFTLFCLVDGEANALSVKIDSTKTVDDLKKLIKDEKVLRFDDVAAAVLPKKDRKEISLTDVTSKELDETDDIVDVFPEALPKKTVHIIVHRPSTSFHNAFVRGDGHLPETDGPIRGLPRAWRRGFGIAPENRPSLLFMNLPDPSTPDSASRNLAAGSILDLVKDNNRHHIPKALFSPFEAKSGRCGKTRAVIELLSQHWGFYFNAADDDWGSSDMMTLYNTVRSYLKEVQAGSEVVDLENNNHFARKTTLLLFLSRLLVFKHCLSVPGSKETFTSARWALLQVCPHVLFKDIFSALFLKLLPLRHHRELDLSDFVRKVHEDAKDRLIKHGCLPKINDGTRLLVINDEAQFLGDQFNGSFQSTTSVESPRPLLSPILHAFRDIGQHELTLVTCGTGLSINTLFWVQSSGSGLKDSSTTFEYLEFPGWAEKESIYTYISRVRNSLQNEQSKQAWDELLSQEAVDMLFQKFAGRYRPAIAAVERIVECNDPGSWMKTIQDAEDRLVSWANRHIKGNLCYEINRLHDKHNKYKDQLVESIDSMLGLLMYQRCMFGSHDLILKEVDPQLVEHAFGRIKIIS
;
A
#
# COMPACT_ATOMS: atom_id res chain seq x y z
N MET A 1 52.34 20.78 -15.95
CA MET A 1 51.27 21.72 -15.54
C MET A 1 51.34 21.82 -14.03
N THR A 2 51.28 23.03 -13.45
CA THR A 2 51.27 23.20 -12.00
C THR A 2 49.87 22.93 -11.46
N ALA A 3 49.73 21.90 -10.61
CA ALA A 3 48.51 21.62 -9.87
C ALA A 3 48.05 22.88 -9.13
N ASN A 4 46.87 23.38 -9.48
CA ASN A 4 46.32 24.63 -8.92
C ASN A 4 45.06 24.25 -8.13
N PRO A 5 45.18 23.89 -6.84
CA PRO A 5 44.10 23.27 -6.10
C PRO A 5 42.93 24.24 -5.90
N PHE A 6 41.74 23.82 -6.32
CA PHE A 6 40.50 24.52 -6.01
C PHE A 6 40.25 24.50 -4.50
N THR A 7 39.80 25.62 -3.95
CA THR A 7 39.24 25.68 -2.60
C THR A 7 37.72 25.82 -2.71
N LEU A 8 37.01 24.72 -2.44
CA LEU A 8 35.56 24.62 -2.54
C LEU A 8 34.95 24.82 -1.15
N PHE A 9 33.87 25.61 -1.04
CA PHE A 9 33.17 25.82 0.22
C PHE A 9 31.89 24.99 0.24
N CYS A 10 31.91 23.89 0.98
CA CYS A 10 30.77 23.00 1.12
C CYS A 10 29.89 23.46 2.29
N LEU A 11 28.62 23.75 2.00
CA LEU A 11 27.57 23.95 3.00
C LEU A 11 26.86 22.61 3.19
N VAL A 12 26.78 22.13 4.43
CA VAL A 12 25.96 20.96 4.76
C VAL A 12 24.54 21.46 5.00
N ASP A 13 23.54 20.78 4.44
CA ASP A 13 22.14 21.14 4.68
C ASP A 13 21.82 21.13 6.20
N GLY A 14 21.10 22.16 6.65
CA GLY A 14 20.86 22.46 8.06
C GLY A 14 22.08 22.95 8.87
N GLU A 15 23.20 23.37 8.25
CA GLU A 15 24.34 23.98 8.95
C GLU A 15 24.63 25.42 8.47
N ALA A 16 24.70 26.38 9.41
CA ALA A 16 25.03 27.78 9.12
C ALA A 16 26.50 28.03 8.72
N ASN A 17 27.38 27.03 8.85
CA ASN A 17 28.82 27.15 8.66
C ASN A 17 29.27 26.30 7.46
N ALA A 18 29.95 26.93 6.49
CA ALA A 18 30.61 26.21 5.40
C ALA A 18 31.95 25.63 5.87
N LEU A 19 32.30 24.44 5.37
CA LEU A 19 33.63 23.85 5.46
C LEU A 19 34.39 24.10 4.14
N SER A 20 35.71 24.22 4.17
CA SER A 20 36.53 24.43 2.97
C SER A 20 37.33 23.17 2.63
N VAL A 21 37.08 22.56 1.48
CA VAL A 21 37.88 21.45 0.95
C VAL A 21 38.86 21.96 -0.10
N LYS A 22 40.09 21.46 -0.07
CA LYS A 22 41.08 21.68 -1.14
C LYS A 22 41.22 20.44 -1.99
N ILE A 23 40.98 20.56 -3.29
CA ILE A 23 41.05 19.45 -4.23
C ILE A 23 41.72 19.89 -5.54
N ASP A 24 42.44 18.99 -6.20
CA ASP A 24 42.98 19.26 -7.53
C ASP A 24 41.85 19.27 -8.58
N SER A 25 41.96 20.17 -9.54
CA SER A 25 41.16 20.20 -10.77
C SER A 25 41.06 18.89 -11.53
N THR A 26 42.10 18.04 -11.51
CA THR A 26 42.15 16.76 -12.24
C THR A 26 41.64 15.57 -11.42
N LYS A 27 40.77 15.84 -10.45
CA LYS A 27 40.18 14.84 -9.55
C LYS A 27 38.70 14.70 -9.84
N THR A 28 38.17 13.51 -9.56
CA THR A 28 36.75 13.22 -9.75
C THR A 28 35.91 13.74 -8.59
N VAL A 29 34.60 13.81 -8.80
CA VAL A 29 33.63 14.06 -7.74
C VAL A 29 33.66 12.98 -6.64
N ASP A 30 33.99 11.72 -6.95
CA ASP A 30 34.23 10.69 -5.91
C ASP A 30 35.41 11.05 -4.97
N ASP A 31 36.53 11.54 -5.52
CA ASP A 31 37.65 12.02 -4.69
C ASP A 31 37.24 13.26 -3.85
N LEU A 32 36.35 14.12 -4.34
CA LEU A 32 35.74 15.19 -3.55
C LEU A 32 34.86 14.66 -2.40
N LYS A 33 34.03 13.64 -2.66
CA LYS A 33 33.18 13.00 -1.64
C LYS A 33 34.02 12.40 -0.51
N LYS A 34 35.16 11.79 -0.82
CA LYS A 34 36.11 11.26 0.18
C LYS A 34 36.68 12.38 1.06
N LEU A 35 37.20 13.46 0.46
CA LEU A 35 37.73 14.59 1.23
C LEU A 35 36.67 15.23 2.14
N ILE A 36 35.43 15.44 1.64
CA ILE A 36 34.32 15.96 2.47
C ILE A 36 34.03 15.04 3.67
N LYS A 37 34.14 13.72 3.48
CA LYS A 37 33.95 12.72 4.55
C LYS A 37 35.10 12.75 5.55
N ASP A 38 36.35 12.84 5.07
CA ASP A 38 37.56 12.89 5.91
C ASP A 38 37.64 14.18 6.75
N GLU A 39 37.15 15.31 6.24
CA GLU A 39 37.02 16.57 7.00
C GLU A 39 35.93 16.52 8.09
N LYS A 40 35.04 15.51 8.07
CA LYS A 40 33.82 15.40 8.90
C LYS A 40 33.66 14.02 9.58
N VAL A 41 34.74 13.26 9.76
CA VAL A 41 34.74 11.86 10.27
C VAL A 41 33.87 11.64 11.52
N LEU A 42 33.79 12.61 12.44
CA LEU A 42 33.02 12.51 13.68
C LEU A 42 31.55 12.98 13.60
N ARG A 43 31.01 13.32 12.41
CA ARG A 43 29.62 13.82 12.26
C ARG A 43 28.69 12.96 11.42
N PHE A 44 29.19 11.92 10.76
CA PHE A 44 28.36 10.99 10.01
C PHE A 44 27.96 9.74 10.81
N ASP A 45 28.57 9.54 12.00
CA ASP A 45 28.35 8.40 12.91
C ASP A 45 27.96 8.90 14.33
N ASP A 46 26.77 9.50 14.47
CA ASP A 46 26.14 9.98 15.73
C ASP A 46 26.65 11.33 16.35
N VAL A 47 25.94 11.85 17.37
CA VAL A 47 25.70 13.31 17.57
C VAL A 47 25.87 13.74 19.05
N ALA A 48 26.39 14.92 19.45
CA ALA A 48 27.25 15.95 18.84
C ALA A 48 27.67 17.00 19.94
N ALA A 49 28.56 17.96 19.65
CA ALA A 49 28.88 19.09 20.56
C ALA A 49 29.18 20.44 19.86
N ALA A 50 28.92 21.55 20.56
CA ALA A 50 29.15 22.96 20.17
C ALA A 50 30.58 23.44 20.57
N VAL A 51 31.09 24.68 20.41
CA VAL A 51 30.56 26.06 20.64
C VAL A 51 31.42 27.13 19.91
N LEU A 52 30.89 28.37 19.78
CA LEU A 52 31.53 29.72 19.63
C LEU A 52 31.31 30.49 18.29
N PRO A 53 31.22 31.86 18.30
CA PRO A 53 29.98 32.50 17.80
C PRO A 53 30.11 33.66 16.76
N LYS A 54 28.93 34.10 16.25
CA LYS A 54 28.61 35.32 15.46
C LYS A 54 29.13 35.32 14.00
N LYS A 55 28.34 35.69 12.98
CA LYS A 55 27.61 36.96 12.82
C LYS A 55 26.53 36.86 11.72
N ASP A 56 25.40 37.54 11.91
CA ASP A 56 24.28 37.80 10.98
C ASP A 56 24.36 37.16 9.58
N ARG A 57 23.96 35.89 9.46
CA ARG A 57 23.64 35.23 8.19
C ARG A 57 22.25 34.64 8.31
N LYS A 58 21.38 34.93 7.33
CA LYS A 58 20.11 34.21 7.17
C LYS A 58 20.42 32.73 6.95
N GLU A 59 19.59 31.89 7.55
CA GLU A 59 19.47 30.48 7.18
C GLU A 59 19.10 30.41 5.68
N ILE A 60 19.82 29.59 4.91
CA ILE A 60 19.62 29.49 3.47
C ILE A 60 18.53 28.45 3.22
N SER A 61 17.36 28.89 2.75
CA SER A 61 16.33 27.97 2.29
C SER A 61 16.75 27.35 0.95
N LEU A 62 16.71 26.02 0.84
CA LEU A 62 17.03 25.31 -0.40
C LEU A 62 16.07 25.62 -1.55
N THR A 63 14.88 26.16 -1.26
CA THR A 63 13.91 26.63 -2.26
C THR A 63 14.41 27.76 -3.15
N ASP A 64 15.44 28.49 -2.71
CA ASP A 64 15.83 29.77 -3.29
C ASP A 64 17.06 29.64 -4.23
N VAL A 65 17.56 28.41 -4.45
CA VAL A 65 18.81 28.14 -5.17
C VAL A 65 18.60 27.10 -6.28
N THR A 66 18.77 27.50 -7.54
CA THR A 66 18.90 26.57 -8.67
C THR A 66 20.18 25.74 -8.53
N SER A 67 20.04 24.41 -8.49
CA SER A 67 21.15 23.47 -8.33
C SER A 67 21.27 22.52 -9.53
N LYS A 68 22.48 21.99 -9.74
CA LYS A 68 22.80 20.93 -10.71
C LYS A 68 23.34 19.75 -9.90
N GLU A 69 22.78 18.55 -10.13
CA GLU A 69 23.29 17.31 -9.54
C GLU A 69 24.61 16.91 -10.21
N LEU A 70 25.51 16.26 -9.46
CA LEU A 70 26.87 15.89 -9.89
C LEU A 70 27.04 14.37 -9.81
N ASP A 71 27.53 13.74 -10.88
CA ASP A 71 27.80 12.30 -10.89
C ASP A 71 29.19 12.00 -10.28
N GLU A 72 29.40 10.78 -9.79
CA GLU A 72 30.65 10.35 -9.16
C GLU A 72 31.82 10.25 -10.15
N THR A 73 31.48 10.00 -11.42
CA THR A 73 32.42 9.89 -12.54
C THR A 73 32.79 11.23 -13.19
N ASP A 74 32.12 12.33 -12.83
CA ASP A 74 32.42 13.64 -13.38
C ASP A 74 33.81 14.11 -12.91
N ASP A 75 34.64 14.58 -13.84
CA ASP A 75 35.86 15.30 -13.50
C ASP A 75 35.51 16.73 -13.04
N ILE A 76 36.17 17.21 -11.99
CA ILE A 76 35.85 18.53 -11.39
C ILE A 76 36.05 19.68 -12.40
N VAL A 77 36.97 19.52 -13.37
CA VAL A 77 37.16 20.49 -14.46
C VAL A 77 35.97 20.54 -15.44
N ASP A 78 35.24 19.44 -15.66
CA ASP A 78 34.04 19.43 -16.52
C ASP A 78 32.84 20.08 -15.81
N VAL A 79 32.82 20.03 -14.48
CA VAL A 79 31.85 20.73 -13.63
C VAL A 79 32.16 22.24 -13.55
N PHE A 80 33.45 22.61 -13.52
CA PHE A 80 33.93 23.99 -13.37
C PHE A 80 34.94 24.37 -14.48
N PRO A 81 34.50 24.52 -15.74
CA PRO A 81 35.39 24.64 -16.91
C PRO A 81 36.09 26.00 -17.06
N GLU A 82 35.65 27.04 -16.34
CA GLU A 82 36.28 28.36 -16.36
C GLU A 82 37.17 28.59 -15.13
N ALA A 83 38.22 29.41 -15.29
CA ALA A 83 39.03 29.89 -14.18
C ALA A 83 38.16 30.70 -13.21
N LEU A 84 37.73 30.05 -12.13
CA LEU A 84 36.68 30.54 -11.23
C LEU A 84 36.88 32.02 -10.83
N PRO A 85 35.85 32.87 -10.94
CA PRO A 85 35.93 34.23 -10.42
C PRO A 85 36.24 34.19 -8.92
N LYS A 86 36.81 35.27 -8.36
CA LYS A 86 37.16 35.39 -6.92
C LYS A 86 35.97 35.28 -5.93
N LYS A 87 34.78 34.88 -6.39
CA LYS A 87 33.57 34.70 -5.59
C LYS A 87 33.30 33.21 -5.37
N THR A 88 32.84 32.92 -4.15
CA THR A 88 32.70 31.58 -3.58
C THR A 88 31.81 30.63 -4.38
N VAL A 89 32.33 29.44 -4.70
CA VAL A 89 31.51 28.29 -5.11
C VAL A 89 30.96 27.62 -3.85
N HIS A 90 29.64 27.50 -3.77
CA HIS A 90 28.93 26.83 -2.69
C HIS A 90 28.48 25.43 -3.15
N ILE A 91 29.01 24.38 -2.54
CA ILE A 91 28.57 23.00 -2.78
C ILE A 91 27.61 22.60 -1.66
N ILE A 92 26.38 22.22 -1.99
CA ILE A 92 25.38 21.82 -1.01
C ILE A 92 25.46 20.30 -0.80
N VAL A 93 25.82 19.89 0.42
CA VAL A 93 25.94 18.48 0.80
C VAL A 93 24.68 18.04 1.54
N HIS A 94 23.84 17.29 0.84
CA HIS A 94 22.68 16.62 1.43
C HIS A 94 23.14 15.45 2.31
N ARG A 95 22.62 15.37 3.55
CA ARG A 95 22.87 14.22 4.42
C ARG A 95 22.06 13.00 3.95
N PRO A 96 22.56 11.76 4.10
CA PRO A 96 21.78 10.56 3.80
C PRO A 96 20.44 10.54 4.58
N SER A 97 19.35 10.17 3.90
CA SER A 97 17.93 10.33 4.32
C SER A 97 17.48 9.60 5.60
N THR A 98 18.42 9.06 6.38
CA THR A 98 18.23 8.58 7.75
C THR A 98 17.57 9.62 8.68
N SER A 99 17.75 10.92 8.40
CA SER A 99 17.05 12.01 9.08
C SER A 99 15.54 11.90 8.95
N PHE A 100 15.00 11.77 7.73
CA PHE A 100 13.56 11.81 7.48
C PHE A 100 12.82 10.57 8.01
N HIS A 101 13.40 9.37 7.89
CA HIS A 101 12.78 8.16 8.45
C HIS A 101 12.67 8.24 9.97
N ASN A 102 13.76 8.65 10.65
CA ASN A 102 13.75 8.82 12.10
C ASN A 102 12.84 9.98 12.54
N ALA A 103 12.79 11.07 11.79
CA ALA A 103 11.86 12.19 11.99
C ALA A 103 10.39 11.73 11.88
N PHE A 104 10.03 10.98 10.82
CA PHE A 104 8.69 10.43 10.67
C PHE A 104 8.31 9.49 11.84
N VAL A 105 9.23 8.67 12.32
CA VAL A 105 9.01 7.78 13.47
C VAL A 105 8.92 8.56 14.79
N ARG A 106 9.65 9.67 14.94
CA ARG A 106 9.60 10.61 16.08
C ARG A 106 8.43 11.59 16.09
N GLY A 107 7.60 11.61 15.06
CA GLY A 107 6.44 12.50 14.97
C GLY A 107 6.59 13.63 13.96
N ASP A 108 7.82 14.06 13.68
CA ASP A 108 8.17 15.29 12.94
C ASP A 108 7.87 15.23 11.43
N GLY A 109 7.68 14.03 10.86
CA GLY A 109 7.34 13.81 9.45
C GLY A 109 5.87 13.50 9.23
N HIS A 110 5.29 13.97 8.13
CA HIS A 110 3.92 13.66 7.70
C HIS A 110 3.91 13.22 6.22
N LEU A 111 2.75 12.79 5.71
CA LEU A 111 2.56 12.72 4.25
C LEU A 111 2.73 14.14 3.67
N PRO A 112 3.23 14.30 2.44
CA PRO A 112 3.17 15.58 1.73
C PRO A 112 1.73 16.11 1.72
N GLU A 113 1.55 17.42 1.75
CA GLU A 113 0.23 18.05 1.66
C GLU A 113 0.03 18.72 0.29
N THR A 114 -1.22 19.09 -0.01
CA THR A 114 -1.58 19.97 -1.13
C THR A 114 -1.31 21.43 -0.78
N ASP A 115 -0.76 22.17 -1.74
CA ASP A 115 -0.37 23.59 -1.67
C ASP A 115 -1.26 24.52 -2.53
N GLY A 116 -2.12 23.92 -3.36
CA GLY A 116 -3.16 24.57 -4.17
C GLY A 116 -4.27 25.25 -3.34
N PRO A 117 -5.42 25.57 -3.96
CA PRO A 117 -6.46 26.38 -3.32
C PRO A 117 -7.13 25.72 -2.10
N ILE A 118 -7.16 24.39 -2.05
CA ILE A 118 -7.46 23.63 -0.84
C ILE A 118 -6.15 23.09 -0.27
N ARG A 119 -5.69 23.68 0.84
CA ARG A 119 -4.42 23.34 1.51
C ARG A 119 -4.60 22.38 2.67
N GLY A 120 -3.57 21.57 2.93
CA GLY A 120 -3.54 20.66 4.07
C GLY A 120 -4.30 19.36 3.87
N LEU A 121 -4.58 18.97 2.62
CA LEU A 121 -5.02 17.61 2.30
C LEU A 121 -3.80 16.73 2.00
N PRO A 122 -3.76 15.45 2.43
CA PRO A 122 -2.68 14.54 2.10
C PRO A 122 -2.53 14.38 0.58
N ARG A 123 -1.30 14.52 0.07
CA ARG A 123 -0.89 14.27 -1.30
C ARG A 123 -0.05 12.99 -1.34
N ALA A 124 -0.56 11.99 -2.05
CA ALA A 124 0.09 10.69 -2.21
C ALA A 124 -0.26 10.08 -3.58
N TRP A 125 0.65 9.29 -4.15
CA TRP A 125 0.48 8.62 -5.44
C TRP A 125 0.79 7.12 -5.32
N ARG A 126 0.32 6.33 -6.29
CA ARG A 126 0.52 4.88 -6.37
C ARG A 126 1.93 4.53 -6.88
N ARG A 127 2.38 3.29 -6.65
CA ARG A 127 3.61 2.78 -7.29
C ARG A 127 3.49 2.80 -8.81
N GLY A 128 4.60 3.07 -9.50
CA GLY A 128 4.64 3.08 -10.97
C GLY A 128 3.95 4.29 -11.63
N PHE A 129 3.18 5.08 -10.88
CA PHE A 129 2.69 6.38 -11.31
C PHE A 129 3.72 7.47 -10.94
N GLY A 130 3.79 8.52 -11.75
CA GLY A 130 4.58 9.71 -11.42
C GLY A 130 4.05 10.42 -10.17
N ILE A 131 4.84 11.38 -9.68
CA ILE A 131 4.47 12.23 -8.54
C ILE A 131 3.10 12.86 -8.81
N ALA A 132 2.20 12.81 -7.82
CA ALA A 132 0.88 13.44 -7.95
C ALA A 132 1.01 14.97 -8.15
N PRO A 133 0.17 15.58 -9.02
CA PRO A 133 0.08 17.03 -9.12
C PRO A 133 -0.06 17.69 -7.74
N GLU A 134 0.59 18.85 -7.60
CA GLU A 134 0.69 19.63 -6.36
C GLU A 134 -0.67 19.92 -5.70
N ASN A 135 -1.69 20.21 -6.51
CA ASN A 135 -3.05 20.44 -6.08
C ASN A 135 -3.93 19.18 -5.92
N ARG A 136 -3.43 17.98 -6.22
CA ARG A 136 -4.24 16.74 -6.24
C ARG A 136 -4.17 16.02 -4.89
N PRO A 137 -5.27 15.95 -4.11
CA PRO A 137 -5.30 15.21 -2.86
C PRO A 137 -5.41 13.69 -3.10
N SER A 138 -5.02 12.92 -2.09
CA SER A 138 -5.28 11.49 -1.94
C SER A 138 -6.14 11.29 -0.70
N LEU A 139 -7.46 11.41 -0.89
CA LEU A 139 -8.42 11.34 0.21
C LEU A 139 -8.48 9.94 0.85
N LEU A 140 -7.87 8.93 0.23
CA LEU A 140 -7.64 7.60 0.81
C LEU A 140 -6.93 7.67 2.18
N PHE A 141 -6.10 8.69 2.43
CA PHE A 141 -5.36 8.85 3.69
C PHE A 141 -5.93 9.93 4.61
N MET A 142 -7.02 10.59 4.23
CA MET A 142 -7.59 11.69 5.01
C MET A 142 -8.26 11.19 6.29
N ASN A 143 -8.01 11.85 7.43
CA ASN A 143 -8.63 11.52 8.72
C ASN A 143 -8.61 10.00 9.03
N LEU A 144 -7.42 9.38 8.90
CA LEU A 144 -7.20 8.03 9.42
C LEU A 144 -7.25 8.05 10.95
N PRO A 145 -7.82 7.02 11.60
CA PRO A 145 -7.87 6.95 13.06
C PRO A 145 -6.47 6.73 13.64
N ASP A 146 -5.94 7.71 14.37
CA ASP A 146 -4.68 7.56 15.10
C ASP A 146 -4.96 7.23 16.59
N PRO A 147 -4.38 6.14 17.15
CA PRO A 147 -4.51 5.75 18.56
C PRO A 147 -4.11 6.82 19.59
N SER A 148 -3.36 7.85 19.20
CA SER A 148 -3.04 9.02 20.03
C SER A 148 -4.21 10.00 20.18
N THR A 149 -5.28 9.85 19.39
CA THR A 149 -6.45 10.77 19.39
C THR A 149 -7.64 10.19 20.17
N PRO A 150 -8.32 11.00 21.02
CA PRO A 150 -9.40 10.51 21.91
C PRO A 150 -10.59 9.85 21.20
N ASP A 151 -10.98 10.36 20.03
CA ASP A 151 -12.15 9.86 19.29
C ASP A 151 -11.84 8.68 18.35
N SER A 152 -10.62 8.14 18.37
CA SER A 152 -10.14 7.17 17.38
C SER A 152 -11.01 5.91 17.26
N ALA A 153 -11.66 5.49 18.35
CA ALA A 153 -12.57 4.34 18.39
C ALA A 153 -13.98 4.62 17.83
N SER A 154 -14.51 5.85 17.96
CA SER A 154 -15.87 6.19 17.52
C SER A 154 -15.96 6.60 16.05
N ARG A 155 -14.82 6.88 15.41
CA ARG A 155 -14.82 7.50 14.07
C ARG A 155 -15.32 6.60 12.94
N ASN A 156 -15.11 5.28 12.94
CA ASN A 156 -15.42 4.43 11.76
C ASN A 156 -16.05 3.06 12.10
N LEU A 157 -17.28 2.85 11.60
CA LEU A 157 -18.04 1.60 11.76
C LEU A 157 -17.40 0.41 11.02
N ALA A 158 -16.87 0.61 9.81
CA ALA A 158 -16.40 -0.49 8.96
C ALA A 158 -15.17 -1.23 9.50
N ALA A 159 -14.20 -0.51 10.09
CA ALA A 159 -13.07 -1.12 10.76
C ALA A 159 -13.50 -1.88 12.03
N GLY A 160 -14.50 -1.37 12.76
CA GLY A 160 -15.17 -2.06 13.87
C GLY A 160 -15.77 -3.40 13.43
N SER A 161 -16.63 -3.42 12.41
CA SER A 161 -17.25 -4.67 11.93
C SER A 161 -16.24 -5.71 11.42
N ILE A 162 -15.10 -5.28 10.84
CA ILE A 162 -14.00 -6.19 10.49
C ILE A 162 -13.37 -6.77 11.76
N LEU A 163 -13.13 -5.92 12.77
CA LEU A 163 -12.52 -6.31 14.03
C LEU A 163 -13.41 -7.25 14.85
N ASP A 164 -14.72 -7.03 14.85
CA ASP A 164 -15.70 -7.86 15.56
C ASP A 164 -15.77 -9.25 14.90
N LEU A 165 -15.87 -9.33 13.55
CA LEU A 165 -15.71 -10.60 12.83
C LEU A 165 -14.36 -11.28 13.13
N VAL A 166 -13.29 -10.49 13.29
CA VAL A 166 -11.96 -11.02 13.66
C VAL A 166 -11.95 -11.59 15.08
N LYS A 167 -12.63 -10.97 16.04
CA LYS A 167 -12.62 -11.31 17.49
C LYS A 167 -13.63 -12.37 17.92
N ASP A 168 -14.86 -12.35 17.41
CA ASP A 168 -15.96 -13.12 18.01
C ASP A 168 -15.87 -14.64 17.78
N ASN A 169 -15.07 -15.08 16.80
CA ASN A 169 -15.01 -16.49 16.40
C ASN A 169 -13.84 -17.23 17.06
N ASN A 170 -14.18 -18.18 17.93
CA ASN A 170 -13.25 -19.11 18.60
C ASN A 170 -12.32 -19.90 17.66
N ARG A 171 -12.59 -19.94 16.35
CA ARG A 171 -11.78 -20.57 15.28
C ARG A 171 -10.58 -19.72 14.85
N HIS A 172 -9.80 -19.25 15.82
CA HIS A 172 -8.72 -18.25 15.65
C HIS A 172 -7.56 -18.65 14.70
N HIS A 173 -7.54 -19.83 14.08
CA HIS A 173 -6.44 -20.31 13.24
C HIS A 173 -6.73 -20.28 11.73
N ILE A 174 -7.95 -19.90 11.35
CA ILE A 174 -8.39 -19.82 9.96
C ILE A 174 -8.09 -18.40 9.43
N PRO A 175 -7.35 -18.24 8.33
CA PRO A 175 -7.19 -16.94 7.67
C PRO A 175 -8.56 -16.38 7.25
N LYS A 176 -8.83 -15.10 7.52
CA LYS A 176 -10.15 -14.48 7.30
C LYS A 176 -10.18 -13.73 5.98
N ALA A 177 -11.25 -13.89 5.21
CA ALA A 177 -11.39 -13.23 3.92
C ALA A 177 -12.44 -12.11 3.97
N LEU A 178 -12.03 -10.90 3.58
CA LEU A 178 -12.95 -9.78 3.40
C LEU A 178 -13.56 -9.86 1.99
N PHE A 179 -14.67 -10.59 1.92
CA PHE A 179 -15.42 -10.86 0.71
C PHE A 179 -16.71 -10.05 0.69
N SER A 180 -16.92 -9.24 -0.36
CA SER A 180 -18.28 -8.81 -0.69
C SER A 180 -18.92 -9.96 -1.48
N PRO A 181 -19.88 -10.73 -0.93
CA PRO A 181 -20.82 -11.44 -1.80
C PRO A 181 -21.53 -10.42 -2.71
N PHE A 182 -22.16 -10.92 -3.77
CA PHE A 182 -22.86 -10.14 -4.79
C PHE A 182 -21.94 -9.27 -5.70
N GLU A 183 -21.35 -9.91 -6.73
CA GLU A 183 -20.45 -9.29 -7.74
C GLU A 183 -21.14 -8.34 -8.76
N ALA A 184 -21.80 -7.25 -8.33
CA ALA A 184 -21.84 -6.03 -9.18
C ALA A 184 -21.70 -4.70 -8.41
N LYS A 185 -21.37 -4.76 -7.11
CA LYS A 185 -20.66 -3.69 -6.39
C LYS A 185 -19.21 -3.59 -6.91
N SER A 186 -19.03 -3.08 -8.14
CA SER A 186 -17.77 -3.10 -8.88
C SER A 186 -16.55 -2.59 -8.10
N GLY A 187 -15.75 -3.52 -7.59
CA GLY A 187 -14.34 -3.41 -7.16
C GLY A 187 -13.92 -2.35 -6.13
N ARG A 188 -14.83 -1.50 -5.64
CA ARG A 188 -14.44 -0.18 -5.11
C ARG A 188 -15.26 0.31 -3.91
N CYS A 189 -15.85 -0.61 -3.15
CA CYS A 189 -16.69 -0.30 -1.98
C CYS A 189 -15.94 0.30 -0.78
N GLY A 190 -14.60 0.25 -0.74
CA GLY A 190 -13.78 0.85 0.33
C GLY A 190 -12.79 -0.10 1.04
N LYS A 191 -12.67 -1.36 0.60
CA LYS A 191 -11.81 -2.39 1.24
C LYS A 191 -10.41 -1.91 1.63
N THR A 192 -9.63 -1.40 0.67
CA THR A 192 -8.28 -0.87 0.91
C THR A 192 -8.28 0.23 1.98
N ARG A 193 -9.24 1.17 1.93
CA ARG A 193 -9.40 2.20 2.98
C ARG A 193 -9.67 1.56 4.34
N ALA A 194 -10.58 0.60 4.42
CA ALA A 194 -10.97 -0.04 5.67
C ALA A 194 -9.86 -0.90 6.29
N VAL A 195 -9.03 -1.59 5.50
CA VAL A 195 -7.87 -2.32 6.04
C VAL A 195 -6.73 -1.37 6.45
N ILE A 196 -6.58 -0.21 5.78
CA ILE A 196 -5.68 0.85 6.25
C ILE A 196 -6.19 1.45 7.56
N GLU A 197 -7.49 1.71 7.71
CA GLU A 197 -8.10 2.16 8.97
C GLU A 197 -7.94 1.14 10.10
N LEU A 198 -8.17 -0.14 9.82
CA LEU A 198 -7.97 -1.24 10.76
C LEU A 198 -6.52 -1.32 11.25
N LEU A 199 -5.55 -1.26 10.32
CA LEU A 199 -4.12 -1.19 10.64
C LEU A 199 -3.71 0.13 11.29
N SER A 200 -4.46 1.21 11.10
CA SER A 200 -4.21 2.46 11.81
C SER A 200 -4.59 2.35 13.28
N GLN A 201 -5.62 1.55 13.60
CA GLN A 201 -6.05 1.23 14.97
C GLN A 201 -5.33 0.02 15.60
N HIS A 202 -4.68 -0.86 14.83
CA HIS A 202 -4.11 -2.13 15.29
C HIS A 202 -2.75 -2.43 14.66
N TRP A 203 -1.81 -2.94 15.45
CA TRP A 203 -0.51 -3.34 14.93
C TRP A 203 -0.60 -4.52 13.96
N GLY A 204 0.10 -4.42 12.83
CA GLY A 204 0.15 -5.48 11.82
C GLY A 204 0.88 -5.08 10.55
N PHE A 205 0.92 -6.00 9.60
CA PHE A 205 1.72 -5.91 8.39
C PHE A 205 0.82 -5.77 7.15
N TYR A 206 1.18 -4.87 6.23
CA TYR A 206 0.45 -4.63 4.99
C TYR A 206 1.26 -5.07 3.77
N PHE A 207 0.70 -6.02 3.04
CA PHE A 207 1.17 -6.49 1.75
C PHE A 207 0.10 -6.22 0.69
N ASN A 208 0.51 -5.69 -0.47
CA ASN A 208 -0.37 -5.45 -1.61
C ASN A 208 0.18 -6.23 -2.80
N ALA A 209 -0.68 -7.03 -3.44
CA ALA A 209 -0.29 -7.96 -4.49
C ALA A 209 -0.31 -7.35 -5.91
N ALA A 210 -0.87 -6.16 -6.10
CA ALA A 210 -0.86 -5.48 -7.39
C ALA A 210 0.52 -4.87 -7.70
N ASP A 211 0.81 -4.60 -8.96
CA ASP A 211 1.98 -3.84 -9.38
C ASP A 211 1.76 -2.32 -9.22
N ASP A 212 0.58 -1.84 -9.65
CA ASP A 212 0.23 -0.44 -9.90
C ASP A 212 -0.50 0.30 -8.76
N ASP A 213 -0.44 -0.20 -7.52
CA ASP A 213 -1.25 0.29 -6.39
C ASP A 213 -0.43 0.77 -5.17
N TRP A 214 -1.01 0.76 -3.97
CA TRP A 214 -0.43 1.24 -2.72
C TRP A 214 0.41 0.17 -2.03
N GLY A 215 1.41 0.57 -1.24
CA GLY A 215 2.31 -0.31 -0.51
C GLY A 215 3.73 -0.40 -1.07
N SER A 216 4.51 -1.35 -0.57
CA SER A 216 5.84 -1.70 -1.11
C SER A 216 5.74 -2.52 -2.40
N SER A 217 6.82 -2.51 -3.19
CA SER A 217 7.06 -3.42 -4.31
C SER A 217 7.56 -4.80 -3.88
N ASP A 218 7.76 -5.07 -2.59
CA ASP A 218 8.32 -6.33 -2.07
C ASP A 218 7.53 -7.59 -2.48
N MET A 219 6.21 -7.56 -2.42
CA MET A 219 5.35 -8.67 -2.87
C MET A 219 5.46 -8.90 -4.39
N MET A 220 5.64 -7.83 -5.17
CA MET A 220 5.89 -7.91 -6.62
C MET A 220 7.27 -8.53 -6.91
N THR A 221 8.28 -8.17 -6.12
CA THR A 221 9.62 -8.80 -6.14
C THR A 221 9.53 -10.30 -5.80
N LEU A 222 8.70 -10.69 -4.83
CA LEU A 222 8.46 -12.09 -4.49
C LEU A 222 7.84 -12.85 -5.66
N TYR A 223 6.75 -12.34 -6.25
CA TYR A 223 6.14 -12.95 -7.43
C TYR A 223 7.15 -13.10 -8.57
N ASN A 224 7.92 -12.04 -8.87
CA ASN A 224 8.91 -12.07 -9.94
C ASN A 224 10.01 -13.11 -9.69
N THR A 225 10.47 -13.24 -8.44
CA THR A 225 11.46 -14.23 -8.03
C THR A 225 10.93 -15.66 -8.22
N VAL A 226 9.70 -15.93 -7.77
CA VAL A 226 9.07 -17.26 -7.93
C VAL A 226 8.78 -17.55 -9.41
N ARG A 227 8.36 -16.55 -10.19
CA ARG A 227 8.13 -16.68 -11.64
C ARG A 227 9.40 -17.09 -12.39
N SER A 228 10.55 -16.49 -12.09
CA SER A 228 11.82 -16.84 -12.73
C SER A 228 12.22 -18.27 -12.37
N TYR A 229 12.18 -18.63 -11.09
CA TYR A 229 12.46 -19.99 -10.63
C TYR A 229 11.56 -21.05 -11.29
N LEU A 230 10.25 -20.82 -11.38
CA LEU A 230 9.33 -21.76 -12.04
C LEU A 230 9.66 -21.94 -13.53
N LYS A 231 10.06 -20.87 -14.24
CA LYS A 231 10.53 -20.97 -15.63
C LYS A 231 11.83 -21.76 -15.76
N GLU A 232 12.79 -21.55 -14.86
CA GLU A 232 14.06 -22.26 -14.84
C GLU A 232 13.86 -23.77 -14.62
N VAL A 233 13.04 -24.16 -13.65
CA VAL A 233 12.75 -25.58 -13.37
C VAL A 233 11.94 -26.24 -14.49
N GLN A 234 10.95 -25.55 -15.06
CA GLN A 234 10.18 -26.04 -16.22
C GLN A 234 11.02 -26.22 -17.48
N ALA A 235 12.10 -25.44 -17.66
CA ALA A 235 13.02 -25.60 -18.78
C ALA A 235 14.03 -26.75 -18.57
N GLY A 236 14.23 -27.21 -17.33
CA GLY A 236 15.28 -28.18 -16.97
C GLY A 236 14.80 -29.58 -16.56
N SER A 237 13.48 -29.83 -16.50
CA SER A 237 12.92 -31.11 -16.04
C SER A 237 11.60 -31.46 -16.74
N GLU A 238 11.43 -32.72 -17.13
CA GLU A 238 10.14 -33.26 -17.60
C GLU A 238 9.12 -33.45 -16.45
N VAL A 239 9.60 -33.56 -15.21
CA VAL A 239 8.77 -33.77 -14.01
C VAL A 239 8.75 -32.51 -13.15
N VAL A 240 7.55 -32.00 -12.85
CA VAL A 240 7.36 -30.81 -12.01
C VAL A 240 7.27 -31.21 -10.54
N ASP A 241 8.29 -30.84 -9.75
CA ASP A 241 8.30 -31.03 -8.30
C ASP A 241 7.52 -29.91 -7.59
N LEU A 242 6.25 -30.20 -7.30
CA LEU A 242 5.33 -29.26 -6.64
C LEU A 242 5.68 -28.99 -5.17
N GLU A 243 6.43 -29.88 -4.50
CA GLU A 243 6.83 -29.71 -3.10
C GLU A 243 8.07 -28.82 -2.98
N ASN A 244 9.06 -29.01 -3.86
CA ASN A 244 10.17 -28.06 -3.99
C ASN A 244 9.69 -26.65 -4.39
N ASN A 245 8.67 -26.54 -5.25
CA ASN A 245 8.04 -25.26 -5.56
C ASN A 245 7.40 -24.62 -4.31
N ASN A 246 6.67 -25.40 -3.50
CA ASN A 246 6.15 -24.95 -2.22
C ASN A 246 7.26 -24.46 -1.28
N HIS A 247 8.36 -25.21 -1.15
CA HIS A 247 9.49 -24.85 -0.28
C HIS A 247 10.17 -23.55 -0.75
N PHE A 248 10.39 -23.39 -2.05
CA PHE A 248 10.97 -22.17 -2.63
C PHE A 248 10.09 -20.94 -2.37
N ALA A 249 8.79 -21.04 -2.65
CA ALA A 249 7.83 -19.96 -2.40
C ALA A 249 7.75 -19.61 -0.91
N ARG A 250 7.65 -20.60 -0.02
CA ARG A 250 7.62 -20.38 1.45
C ARG A 250 8.88 -19.68 1.95
N LYS A 251 10.09 -20.17 1.61
CA LYS A 251 11.35 -19.52 1.98
C LYS A 251 11.42 -18.07 1.50
N THR A 252 10.93 -17.80 0.28
CA THR A 252 10.89 -16.44 -0.28
C THR A 252 9.92 -15.54 0.51
N THR A 253 8.74 -16.04 0.90
CA THR A 253 7.79 -15.33 1.78
C THR A 253 8.37 -15.06 3.18
N LEU A 254 9.13 -16.01 3.75
CA LEU A 254 9.76 -15.82 5.05
C LEU A 254 10.82 -14.71 5.02
N LEU A 255 11.60 -14.58 3.95
CA LEU A 255 12.56 -13.47 3.78
C LEU A 255 11.84 -12.13 3.56
N LEU A 256 10.69 -12.12 2.88
CA LEU A 256 9.83 -10.95 2.73
C LEU A 256 9.28 -10.52 4.11
N PHE A 257 8.78 -11.45 4.92
CA PHE A 257 8.32 -11.14 6.27
C PHE A 257 9.46 -10.68 7.19
N LEU A 258 10.63 -11.31 7.10
CA LEU A 258 11.85 -10.89 7.81
C LEU A 258 12.23 -9.44 7.51
N SER A 259 12.16 -9.01 6.25
CA SER A 259 12.44 -7.62 5.88
C SER A 259 11.53 -6.63 6.60
N ARG A 260 10.22 -6.94 6.68
CA ARG A 260 9.22 -6.14 7.39
C ARG A 260 9.46 -6.11 8.89
N LEU A 261 9.78 -7.26 9.49
CA LEU A 261 10.08 -7.39 10.91
C LEU A 261 11.34 -6.60 11.31
N LEU A 262 12.40 -6.63 10.49
CA LEU A 262 13.64 -5.90 10.77
C LEU A 262 13.43 -4.38 10.72
N VAL A 263 12.68 -3.87 9.73
CA VAL A 263 12.30 -2.45 9.68
C VAL A 263 11.40 -2.09 10.87
N PHE A 264 10.42 -2.94 11.21
CA PHE A 264 9.52 -2.71 12.35
C PHE A 264 10.29 -2.60 13.68
N LYS A 265 11.22 -3.53 13.93
CA LYS A 265 12.11 -3.52 15.11
C LYS A 265 13.00 -2.29 15.15
N HIS A 266 13.47 -1.80 14.01
CA HIS A 266 14.21 -0.55 13.93
C HIS A 266 13.34 0.64 14.36
N CYS A 267 12.12 0.78 13.83
CA CYS A 267 11.18 1.85 14.21
C CYS A 267 10.85 1.86 15.72
N LEU A 268 10.61 0.68 16.30
CA LEU A 268 10.42 0.50 17.76
C LEU A 268 11.64 0.92 18.59
N SER A 269 12.84 0.89 18.00
CA SER A 269 14.10 1.19 18.67
C SER A 269 14.58 2.63 18.46
N VAL A 270 13.87 3.47 17.70
CA VAL A 270 14.25 4.87 17.45
C VAL A 270 14.18 5.68 18.75
N PRO A 271 15.26 6.35 19.20
CA PRO A 271 15.23 7.17 20.40
C PRO A 271 14.20 8.31 20.29
N GLY A 272 13.35 8.44 21.31
CA GLY A 272 12.27 9.43 21.39
C GLY A 272 10.94 9.00 20.77
N SER A 273 10.85 7.86 20.07
CA SER A 273 9.66 7.51 19.28
C SER A 273 8.49 6.88 20.06
N LYS A 274 8.66 6.59 21.36
CA LYS A 274 7.74 5.76 22.15
C LYS A 274 6.28 6.24 22.12
N GLU A 275 6.06 7.54 22.17
CA GLU A 275 4.71 8.14 22.22
C GLU A 275 4.19 8.53 20.83
N THR A 276 5.09 8.63 19.84
CA THR A 276 4.80 9.16 18.51
C THR A 276 4.69 8.09 17.43
N PHE A 277 5.40 6.97 17.58
CA PHE A 277 5.31 5.81 16.69
C PHE A 277 4.07 5.00 17.03
N THR A 278 2.98 5.29 16.32
CA THR A 278 1.68 4.63 16.45
C THR A 278 1.47 3.58 15.35
N SER A 279 0.48 2.70 15.52
CA SER A 279 0.06 1.79 14.45
C SER A 279 -0.38 2.53 13.17
N ALA A 280 -0.95 3.73 13.29
CA ALA A 280 -1.26 4.60 12.15
C ALA A 280 0.00 5.04 11.39
N ARG A 281 1.06 5.46 12.10
CA ARG A 281 2.36 5.74 11.45
C ARG A 281 2.94 4.50 10.79
N TRP A 282 2.87 3.34 11.45
CA TRP A 282 3.35 2.09 10.89
C TRP A 282 2.54 1.62 9.66
N ALA A 283 1.23 1.84 9.63
CA ALA A 283 0.40 1.60 8.46
C ALA A 283 0.82 2.53 7.30
N LEU A 284 0.99 3.82 7.56
CA LEU A 284 1.43 4.80 6.55
C LEU A 284 2.82 4.48 5.97
N LEU A 285 3.80 4.09 6.81
CA LEU A 285 5.11 3.63 6.33
C LEU A 285 4.95 2.47 5.32
N GLN A 286 4.09 1.50 5.63
CA GLN A 286 3.91 0.30 4.79
C GLN A 286 3.08 0.51 3.53
N VAL A 287 2.15 1.48 3.53
CA VAL A 287 1.19 1.75 2.44
C VAL A 287 1.67 2.86 1.50
N CYS A 288 2.48 3.80 2.00
CA CYS A 288 3.03 4.92 1.24
C CYS A 288 4.58 4.94 1.20
N PRO A 289 5.29 3.80 1.10
CA PRO A 289 6.75 3.77 1.29
C PRO A 289 7.49 4.61 0.25
N HIS A 290 7.05 4.59 -1.00
CA HIS A 290 7.64 5.37 -2.11
C HIS A 290 7.20 6.85 -2.16
N VAL A 291 6.25 7.25 -1.31
CA VAL A 291 5.81 8.65 -1.14
C VAL A 291 6.62 9.31 -0.01
N LEU A 292 6.86 8.55 1.07
CA LEU A 292 7.58 9.01 2.26
C LEU A 292 9.10 8.82 2.15
N PHE A 293 9.58 7.85 1.38
CA PHE A 293 11.00 7.49 1.26
C PHE A 293 11.28 6.69 -0.02
N LYS A 294 12.50 6.15 -0.17
CA LYS A 294 12.80 5.09 -1.14
C LYS A 294 12.44 3.75 -0.53
N ASP A 295 11.58 2.96 -1.19
CA ASP A 295 10.99 1.69 -0.70
C ASP A 295 11.97 0.76 0.04
N ILE A 296 12.08 0.95 1.37
CA ILE A 296 13.06 0.29 2.23
C ILE A 296 12.76 -1.20 2.40
N PHE A 297 11.49 -1.59 2.30
CA PHE A 297 11.06 -2.97 2.47
C PHE A 297 11.51 -3.82 1.29
N SER A 298 11.25 -3.36 0.06
CA SER A 298 11.72 -4.03 -1.15
C SER A 298 13.25 -4.00 -1.25
N ALA A 299 13.89 -2.86 -0.92
CA ALA A 299 15.36 -2.74 -0.91
C ALA A 299 16.04 -3.68 0.10
N LEU A 300 15.47 -3.86 1.30
CA LEU A 300 15.98 -4.81 2.29
C LEU A 300 15.67 -6.25 1.90
N PHE A 301 14.46 -6.53 1.40
CA PHE A 301 14.07 -7.86 0.93
C PHE A 301 15.00 -8.36 -0.18
N LEU A 302 15.33 -7.52 -1.17
CA LEU A 302 16.33 -7.82 -2.22
C LEU A 302 17.71 -8.18 -1.65
N LYS A 303 18.14 -7.55 -0.55
CA LYS A 303 19.40 -7.89 0.14
C LYS A 303 19.33 -9.19 0.94
N LEU A 304 18.15 -9.57 1.43
CA LEU A 304 17.92 -10.82 2.16
C LEU A 304 17.71 -12.02 1.23
N LEU A 305 17.25 -11.79 0.00
CA LEU A 305 16.95 -12.85 -0.99
C LEU A 305 18.04 -13.93 -1.18
N PRO A 306 19.36 -13.63 -1.14
CA PRO A 306 20.41 -14.66 -1.23
C PRO A 306 20.37 -15.70 -0.10
N LEU A 307 19.87 -15.33 1.08
CA LEU A 307 19.83 -16.21 2.26
C LEU A 307 18.99 -17.48 2.05
N ARG A 308 18.08 -17.50 1.06
CA ARG A 308 17.26 -18.69 0.71
C ARG A 308 18.09 -19.94 0.40
N HIS A 309 19.31 -19.73 -0.10
CA HIS A 309 20.23 -20.78 -0.54
C HIS A 309 21.03 -21.41 0.63
N HIS A 310 21.06 -20.78 1.80
CA HIS A 310 21.71 -21.38 2.97
C HIS A 310 20.89 -22.59 3.45
N ARG A 311 21.53 -23.77 3.45
CA ARG A 311 20.89 -25.05 3.81
C ARG A 311 20.86 -25.29 5.32
N GLU A 312 21.79 -24.68 6.06
CA GLU A 312 21.98 -24.86 7.51
C GLU A 312 21.09 -23.92 8.35
N LEU A 313 20.50 -22.89 7.74
CA LEU A 313 19.63 -21.95 8.44
C LEU A 313 18.18 -22.45 8.42
N ASP A 314 17.67 -22.84 9.59
CA ASP A 314 16.22 -22.91 9.79
C ASP A 314 15.64 -21.49 9.79
N LEU A 315 15.20 -21.07 8.61
CA LEU A 315 14.65 -19.75 8.39
C LEU A 315 13.30 -19.57 9.08
N SER A 316 12.51 -20.63 9.26
CA SER A 316 11.21 -20.55 9.93
C SER A 316 11.40 -20.24 11.41
N ASP A 317 12.27 -20.99 12.08
CA ASP A 317 12.62 -20.76 13.49
C ASP A 317 13.33 -19.42 13.71
N PHE A 318 14.19 -19.01 12.77
CA PHE A 318 14.84 -17.70 12.84
C PHE A 318 13.83 -16.55 12.72
N VAL A 319 12.92 -16.61 11.74
CA VAL A 319 11.88 -15.58 11.55
C VAL A 319 10.90 -15.55 12.72
N ARG A 320 10.57 -16.72 13.32
CA ARG A 320 9.76 -16.79 14.54
C ARG A 320 10.42 -16.08 15.72
N LYS A 321 11.69 -16.35 16.00
CA LYS A 321 12.44 -15.64 17.07
C LYS A 321 12.55 -14.13 16.82
N VAL A 322 12.64 -13.71 15.56
CA VAL A 322 12.63 -12.29 15.20
C VAL A 322 11.24 -11.65 15.36
N HIS A 323 10.16 -12.40 15.12
CA HIS A 323 8.77 -11.99 15.40
C HIS A 323 8.52 -11.84 16.91
N GLU A 324 8.90 -12.84 17.70
CA GLU A 324 8.80 -12.85 19.17
C GLU A 324 9.51 -11.62 19.77
N ASP A 325 10.80 -11.39 19.46
CA ASP A 325 11.54 -10.20 19.95
C ASP A 325 10.95 -8.87 19.42
N ALA A 326 10.27 -8.85 18.26
CA ALA A 326 9.57 -7.65 17.80
C ALA A 326 8.29 -7.37 18.63
N LYS A 327 7.53 -8.41 18.96
CA LYS A 327 6.31 -8.34 19.79
C LYS A 327 6.66 -8.00 21.24
N ASP A 328 7.68 -8.62 21.82
CA ASP A 328 8.21 -8.31 23.14
C ASP A 328 8.66 -6.84 23.26
N ARG A 329 9.38 -6.35 22.24
CA ARG A 329 9.74 -4.92 22.14
C ARG A 329 8.49 -4.05 22.10
N LEU A 330 7.51 -4.37 21.27
CA LEU A 330 6.29 -3.57 21.17
C LEU A 330 5.55 -3.49 22.52
N ILE A 331 5.39 -4.61 23.22
CA ILE A 331 4.79 -4.68 24.57
C ILE A 331 5.61 -3.86 25.58
N LYS A 332 6.93 -4.05 25.61
CA LYS A 332 7.85 -3.40 26.57
C LYS A 332 8.01 -1.90 26.32
N HIS A 333 8.12 -1.48 25.07
CA HIS A 333 8.19 -0.06 24.71
C HIS A 333 6.84 0.62 24.97
N GLY A 334 5.72 -0.05 24.73
CA GLY A 334 4.38 0.44 25.07
C GLY A 334 3.88 1.55 24.15
N CYS A 335 4.24 1.46 22.85
CA CYS A 335 3.74 2.30 21.78
C CYS A 335 2.21 2.16 21.61
N LEU A 336 1.56 3.06 20.85
CA LEU A 336 0.09 3.12 20.76
C LEU A 336 -0.48 2.42 19.50
N PRO A 337 -1.54 1.58 19.60
CA PRO A 337 -2.23 1.18 20.82
C PRO A 337 -1.35 0.28 21.69
N LYS A 338 -1.52 0.39 23.02
CA LYS A 338 -0.88 -0.55 23.94
C LYS A 338 -1.49 -1.93 23.76
N ILE A 339 -0.62 -2.94 23.66
CA ILE A 339 -1.02 -4.33 23.51
C ILE A 339 -0.52 -5.17 24.70
N ASN A 340 -1.09 -6.36 24.87
CA ASN A 340 -0.65 -7.36 25.84
C ASN A 340 -0.10 -8.59 25.11
N ASP A 341 0.45 -9.55 25.86
CA ASP A 341 1.03 -10.77 25.29
C ASP A 341 0.00 -11.65 24.55
N GLY A 342 -1.26 -11.67 25.00
CA GLY A 342 -2.35 -12.34 24.27
C GLY A 342 -2.80 -11.63 22.99
N THR A 343 -2.26 -10.45 22.68
CA THR A 343 -2.67 -9.66 21.50
C THR A 343 -1.97 -10.17 20.25
N ARG A 344 -2.78 -10.37 19.19
CA ARG A 344 -2.30 -10.80 17.89
C ARG A 344 -2.00 -9.64 16.95
N LEU A 345 -0.98 -9.78 16.13
CA LEU A 345 -0.65 -8.82 15.08
C LEU A 345 -1.41 -9.19 13.79
N LEU A 346 -1.90 -8.19 13.06
CA LEU A 346 -2.58 -8.43 11.79
C LEU A 346 -1.57 -8.70 10.66
N VAL A 347 -1.96 -9.51 9.67
CA VAL A 347 -1.24 -9.65 8.40
C VAL A 347 -2.25 -9.51 7.27
N ILE A 348 -2.28 -8.32 6.66
CA ILE A 348 -3.18 -7.97 5.56
C ILE A 348 -2.50 -8.30 4.23
N ASN A 349 -3.17 -9.10 3.40
CA ASN A 349 -2.84 -9.33 2.00
C ASN A 349 -3.94 -8.70 1.15
N ASP A 350 -3.67 -7.52 0.60
CA ASP A 350 -4.58 -6.74 -0.24
C ASP A 350 -4.35 -7.01 -1.74
N GLU A 351 -5.40 -6.82 -2.54
CA GLU A 351 -5.51 -7.26 -3.94
C GLU A 351 -5.09 -8.74 -4.16
N ALA A 352 -5.30 -9.59 -3.14
CA ALA A 352 -4.82 -10.98 -3.09
C ALA A 352 -5.36 -11.88 -4.20
N GLN A 353 -6.43 -11.48 -4.91
CA GLN A 353 -6.93 -12.22 -6.08
C GLN A 353 -5.85 -12.34 -7.18
N PHE A 354 -4.92 -11.38 -7.27
CA PHE A 354 -3.81 -11.44 -8.21
C PHE A 354 -3.03 -12.74 -7.99
N LEU A 355 -2.48 -12.94 -6.78
CA LEU A 355 -1.71 -14.14 -6.41
C LEU A 355 -2.55 -15.43 -6.44
N GLY A 356 -3.88 -15.32 -6.27
CA GLY A 356 -4.82 -16.45 -6.40
C GLY A 356 -5.01 -16.91 -7.85
N ASP A 357 -4.89 -16.01 -8.84
CA ASP A 357 -5.03 -16.35 -10.26
C ASP A 357 -3.68 -16.75 -10.93
N GLN A 358 -2.53 -16.57 -10.24
CA GLN A 358 -1.18 -16.89 -10.72
C GLN A 358 -0.71 -18.32 -10.39
N PHE A 359 0.00 -18.94 -11.36
CA PHE A 359 0.70 -20.22 -11.21
C PHE A 359 -0.16 -21.36 -10.64
N ASN A 360 -1.45 -21.39 -11.02
CA ASN A 360 -2.36 -22.47 -10.63
C ASN A 360 -1.83 -23.81 -11.11
N GLY A 361 -1.71 -24.79 -10.21
CA GLY A 361 -1.12 -26.10 -10.52
C GLY A 361 0.40 -26.16 -10.49
N SER A 362 1.09 -25.07 -10.14
CA SER A 362 2.54 -25.10 -9.87
C SER A 362 2.88 -25.45 -8.41
N PHE A 363 1.88 -25.58 -7.54
CA PHE A 363 2.02 -25.84 -6.11
C PHE A 363 1.08 -26.95 -5.64
N GLN A 364 1.53 -27.75 -4.68
CA GLN A 364 0.77 -28.84 -4.07
C GLN A 364 -0.02 -28.37 -2.85
N SER A 365 -1.21 -28.93 -2.62
CA SER A 365 -1.91 -28.76 -1.34
C SER A 365 -1.32 -29.68 -0.27
N THR A 366 -1.21 -29.17 0.96
CA THR A 366 -0.83 -29.95 2.15
C THR A 366 -1.88 -30.96 2.60
N THR A 367 -3.10 -30.90 2.06
CA THR A 367 -4.26 -31.69 2.53
C THR A 367 -4.90 -32.58 1.46
N SER A 368 -4.48 -32.48 0.20
CA SER A 368 -4.85 -33.43 -0.87
C SER A 368 -3.91 -33.30 -2.07
N VAL A 369 -3.20 -34.38 -2.39
CA VAL A 369 -2.22 -34.47 -3.49
C VAL A 369 -2.84 -34.10 -4.84
N GLU A 370 -4.12 -34.41 -5.04
CA GLU A 370 -4.86 -34.17 -6.29
C GLU A 370 -5.35 -32.71 -6.45
N SER A 371 -5.18 -31.87 -5.43
CA SER A 371 -5.69 -30.49 -5.47
C SER A 371 -4.60 -29.47 -5.80
N PRO A 372 -4.52 -28.99 -7.07
CA PRO A 372 -3.57 -27.95 -7.45
C PRO A 372 -3.81 -26.65 -6.65
N ARG A 373 -2.73 -25.91 -6.41
CA ARG A 373 -2.75 -24.63 -5.71
C ARG A 373 -2.07 -23.52 -6.53
N PRO A 374 -2.49 -22.25 -6.36
CA PRO A 374 -1.82 -21.07 -6.91
C PRO A 374 -0.80 -20.51 -5.90
N LEU A 375 -0.06 -19.48 -6.32
CA LEU A 375 0.99 -18.83 -5.53
C LEU A 375 0.52 -18.30 -4.16
N LEU A 376 -0.74 -17.86 -4.04
CA LEU A 376 -1.28 -17.40 -2.76
C LEU A 376 -1.21 -18.47 -1.65
N SER A 377 -1.33 -19.76 -1.99
CA SER A 377 -1.36 -20.85 -1.00
C SER A 377 -0.05 -21.00 -0.19
N PRO A 378 1.15 -21.15 -0.79
CA PRO A 378 2.39 -21.20 -0.03
C PRO A 378 2.72 -19.90 0.69
N ILE A 379 2.25 -18.74 0.21
CA ILE A 379 2.41 -17.44 0.90
C ILE A 379 1.64 -17.44 2.22
N LEU A 380 0.34 -17.76 2.21
CA LEU A 380 -0.48 -17.81 3.43
C LEU A 380 0.01 -18.88 4.41
N HIS A 381 0.50 -20.01 3.90
CA HIS A 381 1.10 -21.05 4.73
C HIS A 381 2.35 -20.54 5.48
N ALA A 382 3.27 -19.86 4.78
CA ALA A 382 4.51 -19.36 5.38
C ALA A 382 4.25 -18.34 6.51
N PHE A 383 3.28 -17.43 6.35
CA PHE A 383 2.92 -16.51 7.43
C PHE A 383 2.36 -17.25 8.66
N ARG A 384 1.51 -18.26 8.47
CA ARG A 384 0.93 -19.01 9.59
C ARG A 384 1.96 -19.86 10.33
N ASP A 385 2.93 -20.46 9.62
CA ASP A 385 3.99 -21.28 10.24
C ASP A 385 4.88 -20.49 11.22
N ILE A 386 4.90 -19.15 11.09
CA ILE A 386 5.56 -18.26 12.04
C ILE A 386 4.71 -18.00 13.28
N GLY A 387 3.41 -17.69 13.12
CA GLY A 387 2.59 -17.19 14.23
C GLY A 387 1.17 -17.77 14.28
N GLN A 388 1.02 -19.09 14.27
CA GLN A 388 -0.30 -19.75 14.28
C GLN A 388 -1.23 -19.28 15.42
N HIS A 389 -0.68 -18.88 16.56
CA HIS A 389 -1.42 -18.33 17.71
C HIS A 389 -1.23 -16.81 17.91
N GLU A 390 -0.34 -16.18 17.14
CA GLU A 390 0.09 -14.78 17.33
C GLU A 390 -0.28 -13.84 16.19
N LEU A 391 -0.61 -14.39 15.01
CA LEU A 391 -0.96 -13.63 13.82
C LEU A 391 -2.43 -13.84 13.48
N THR A 392 -3.05 -12.79 12.93
CA THR A 392 -4.37 -12.84 12.32
C THR A 392 -4.22 -12.49 10.85
N LEU A 393 -4.34 -13.51 9.99
CA LEU A 393 -4.28 -13.35 8.54
C LEU A 393 -5.60 -12.81 8.00
N VAL A 394 -5.54 -11.73 7.23
CA VAL A 394 -6.68 -11.13 6.53
C VAL A 394 -6.34 -11.04 5.05
N THR A 395 -7.18 -11.61 4.18
CA THR A 395 -7.05 -11.49 2.73
C THR A 395 -8.19 -10.66 2.16
N CYS A 396 -7.87 -9.63 1.38
CA CYS A 396 -8.86 -8.78 0.72
C CYS A 396 -8.49 -8.56 -0.76
N GLY A 397 -9.49 -8.21 -1.57
CA GLY A 397 -9.32 -8.12 -3.01
C GLY A 397 -10.63 -7.98 -3.79
N THR A 398 -10.54 -7.73 -5.09
CA THR A 398 -11.69 -7.56 -6.00
C THR A 398 -11.83 -8.77 -6.91
N GLY A 399 -12.95 -9.50 -6.81
CA GLY A 399 -13.13 -10.74 -7.55
C GLY A 399 -12.25 -11.90 -7.03
N LEU A 400 -11.99 -11.91 -5.71
CA LEU A 400 -11.62 -13.13 -4.99
C LEU A 400 -12.69 -14.19 -5.31
N SER A 401 -12.28 -15.44 -5.54
CA SER A 401 -13.22 -16.53 -5.81
C SER A 401 -13.55 -17.32 -4.54
N ILE A 402 -14.61 -18.12 -4.55
CA ILE A 402 -14.85 -19.14 -3.52
C ILE A 402 -13.66 -20.11 -3.40
N ASN A 403 -12.99 -20.42 -4.53
CA ASN A 403 -11.72 -21.16 -4.53
C ASN A 403 -10.61 -20.45 -3.74
N THR A 404 -10.61 -19.11 -3.71
CA THR A 404 -9.69 -18.34 -2.87
C THR A 404 -10.00 -18.54 -1.39
N LEU A 405 -11.29 -18.58 -1.01
CA LEU A 405 -11.72 -18.92 0.36
C LEU A 405 -11.32 -20.37 0.73
N PHE A 406 -11.50 -21.31 -0.18
CA PHE A 406 -11.02 -22.68 -0.01
C PHE A 406 -9.49 -22.75 0.17
N TRP A 407 -8.67 -22.00 -0.59
CA TRP A 407 -7.21 -22.00 -0.41
C TRP A 407 -6.79 -21.34 0.91
N VAL A 408 -7.44 -20.25 1.28
CA VAL A 408 -7.31 -19.53 2.56
C VAL A 408 -7.56 -20.50 3.73
N GLN A 409 -8.67 -21.23 3.72
CA GLN A 409 -9.05 -22.20 4.76
C GLN A 409 -8.19 -23.48 4.72
N SER A 410 -8.00 -24.10 3.55
CA SER A 410 -7.31 -25.39 3.38
C SER A 410 -5.79 -25.32 3.35
N SER A 411 -5.21 -24.10 3.32
CA SER A 411 -3.82 -23.92 3.75
C SER A 411 -3.65 -24.33 5.22
N GLY A 412 -4.74 -24.36 6.00
CA GLY A 412 -4.88 -24.89 7.37
C GLY A 412 -4.27 -26.27 7.62
N SER A 413 -3.54 -26.41 8.72
CA SER A 413 -2.98 -27.68 9.19
C SER A 413 -3.93 -28.38 10.17
N GLY A 414 -4.44 -29.56 9.80
CA GLY A 414 -4.87 -30.60 10.76
C GLY A 414 -6.37 -30.83 10.93
N LEU A 415 -7.23 -29.81 10.83
CA LEU A 415 -8.68 -29.97 11.02
C LEU A 415 -9.46 -29.49 9.79
N LYS A 416 -9.96 -30.44 8.99
CA LYS A 416 -11.12 -30.21 8.13
C LYS A 416 -12.34 -30.09 9.03
N ASP A 417 -12.59 -28.89 9.53
CA ASP A 417 -13.89 -28.57 10.10
C ASP A 417 -14.92 -28.69 8.97
N SER A 418 -15.92 -29.56 9.13
CA SER A 418 -16.82 -29.98 8.04
C SER A 418 -17.88 -28.94 7.68
N SER A 419 -17.75 -27.71 8.17
CA SER A 419 -18.63 -26.60 7.81
C SER A 419 -18.30 -26.07 6.42
N THR A 420 -19.25 -26.25 5.49
CA THR A 420 -19.25 -25.67 4.14
C THR A 420 -19.45 -24.15 4.13
N THR A 421 -19.71 -23.54 5.29
CA THR A 421 -19.84 -22.10 5.48
C THR A 421 -18.48 -21.41 5.65
N PHE A 422 -18.18 -20.49 4.74
CA PHE A 422 -17.03 -19.60 4.84
C PHE A 422 -17.31 -18.40 5.75
N GLU A 423 -16.37 -18.06 6.62
CA GLU A 423 -16.41 -16.81 7.38
C GLU A 423 -16.01 -15.64 6.47
N TYR A 424 -16.93 -14.73 6.19
CA TYR A 424 -16.68 -13.51 5.42
C TYR A 424 -17.48 -12.30 5.92
N LEU A 425 -17.01 -11.09 5.60
CA LEU A 425 -17.72 -9.83 5.88
C LEU A 425 -18.15 -9.14 4.58
N GLU A 426 -19.46 -9.08 4.32
CA GLU A 426 -19.96 -8.16 3.29
C GLU A 426 -19.65 -6.72 3.68
N PHE A 427 -18.91 -6.02 2.83
CA PHE A 427 -18.58 -4.62 3.09
C PHE A 427 -19.84 -3.75 2.84
N PRO A 428 -20.36 -3.02 3.84
CA PRO A 428 -21.63 -2.29 3.72
C PRO A 428 -21.60 -1.24 2.59
N GLY A 429 -20.42 -0.65 2.35
CA GLY A 429 -20.19 0.33 1.31
C GLY A 429 -20.94 1.65 1.55
N TRP A 430 -20.86 2.57 0.60
CA TRP A 430 -21.57 3.85 0.66
C TRP A 430 -23.02 3.72 0.15
N ALA A 431 -23.75 2.75 0.69
CA ALA A 431 -25.13 2.46 0.26
C ALA A 431 -26.10 3.59 0.60
N GLU A 432 -25.85 4.30 1.69
CA GLU A 432 -26.68 5.40 2.17
C GLU A 432 -26.10 6.76 1.78
N LYS A 433 -26.99 7.71 1.49
CA LYS A 433 -26.66 9.11 1.18
C LYS A 433 -25.80 9.72 2.29
N GLU A 434 -26.22 9.52 3.54
CA GLU A 434 -25.58 10.07 4.74
C GLU A 434 -24.10 9.68 4.88
N SER A 435 -23.71 8.49 4.39
CA SER A 435 -22.31 8.05 4.41
C SER A 435 -21.38 8.96 3.59
N ILE A 436 -21.89 9.49 2.46
CA ILE A 436 -21.12 10.40 1.58
C ILE A 436 -21.04 11.79 2.22
N TYR A 437 -22.17 12.32 2.71
CA TYR A 437 -22.23 13.62 3.39
C TYR A 437 -21.36 13.66 4.65
N THR A 438 -21.48 12.65 5.50
CA THR A 438 -20.66 12.51 6.71
C THR A 438 -19.16 12.49 6.34
N TYR A 439 -18.76 11.80 5.27
CA TYR A 439 -17.37 11.78 4.84
C TYR A 439 -16.88 13.14 4.34
N ILE A 440 -17.63 13.77 3.42
CA ILE A 440 -17.27 15.08 2.84
C ILE A 440 -17.21 16.17 3.93
N SER A 441 -18.18 16.18 4.84
CA SER A 441 -18.19 17.06 6.02
C SER A 441 -16.98 16.82 6.94
N ARG A 442 -16.58 15.56 7.17
CA ARG A 442 -15.35 15.25 7.93
C ARG A 442 -14.08 15.77 7.24
N VAL A 443 -13.98 15.66 5.91
CA VAL A 443 -12.83 16.21 5.17
C VAL A 443 -12.81 17.74 5.29
N ARG A 444 -13.93 18.42 5.04
CA ARG A 444 -14.09 19.87 5.25
C ARG A 444 -13.65 20.31 6.66
N ASN A 445 -14.13 19.61 7.69
CA ASN A 445 -13.88 19.99 9.08
C ASN A 445 -12.43 19.71 9.54
N SER A 446 -11.66 18.92 8.79
CA SER A 446 -10.24 18.68 9.07
C SER A 446 -9.29 19.64 8.32
N LEU A 447 -9.81 20.50 7.43
CA LEU A 447 -9.05 21.62 6.88
C LEU A 447 -8.77 22.66 7.96
N GLN A 448 -7.51 23.06 8.11
CA GLN A 448 -7.10 23.95 9.22
C GLN A 448 -7.49 25.42 9.04
N ASN A 449 -7.62 25.89 7.79
CA ASN A 449 -7.85 27.30 7.47
C ASN A 449 -9.22 27.52 6.80
N GLU A 450 -9.88 28.62 7.14
CA GLU A 450 -11.24 28.93 6.65
C GLU A 450 -11.29 29.18 5.14
N GLN A 451 -10.22 29.68 4.52
CA GLN A 451 -10.15 29.87 3.06
C GLN A 451 -10.27 28.54 2.31
N SER A 452 -9.58 27.49 2.77
CA SER A 452 -9.68 26.15 2.21
C SER A 452 -11.06 25.52 2.46
N LYS A 453 -11.73 25.84 3.56
CA LYS A 453 -13.12 25.41 3.82
C LYS A 453 -14.11 26.10 2.88
N GLN A 454 -13.95 27.41 2.65
CA GLN A 454 -14.75 28.16 1.69
C GLN A 454 -14.56 27.62 0.26
N ALA A 455 -13.30 27.43 -0.17
CA ALA A 455 -12.99 26.82 -1.48
C ALA A 455 -13.54 25.39 -1.60
N TRP A 456 -13.51 24.60 -0.52
CA TRP A 456 -14.13 23.27 -0.48
C TRP A 456 -15.65 23.33 -0.69
N ASP A 457 -16.34 24.26 0.00
CA ASP A 457 -17.80 24.43 -0.12
C ASP A 457 -18.22 24.97 -1.49
N GLU A 458 -17.41 25.84 -2.11
CA GLU A 458 -17.61 26.35 -3.47
C GLU A 458 -17.44 25.25 -4.53
N LEU A 459 -16.47 24.35 -4.35
CA LEU A 459 -16.20 23.26 -5.30
C LEU A 459 -17.12 22.04 -5.14
N LEU A 460 -17.66 21.82 -3.93
CA LEU A 460 -18.48 20.66 -3.58
C LEU A 460 -19.82 21.10 -3.00
N SER A 461 -20.62 21.79 -3.84
CA SER A 461 -21.97 22.20 -3.49
C SER A 461 -22.87 21.02 -3.14
N GLN A 462 -24.02 21.31 -2.51
CA GLN A 462 -25.02 20.32 -2.14
C GLN A 462 -25.46 19.48 -3.36
N GLU A 463 -25.63 20.11 -4.52
CA GLU A 463 -25.99 19.47 -5.79
C GLU A 463 -24.89 18.53 -6.30
N ALA A 464 -23.61 18.90 -6.11
CA ALA A 464 -22.48 18.05 -6.47
C ALA A 464 -22.45 16.77 -5.61
N VAL A 465 -22.70 16.89 -4.29
CA VAL A 465 -22.76 15.73 -3.40
C VAL A 465 -24.00 14.86 -3.68
N ASP A 466 -25.14 15.46 -4.00
CA ASP A 466 -26.33 14.75 -4.43
C ASP A 466 -26.09 13.94 -5.71
N MET A 467 -25.38 14.51 -6.69
CA MET A 467 -25.01 13.81 -7.91
C MET A 467 -23.96 12.71 -7.66
N LEU A 468 -22.97 12.95 -6.80
CA LEU A 468 -22.02 11.91 -6.38
C LEU A 468 -22.75 10.69 -5.80
N PHE A 469 -23.76 10.90 -4.96
CA PHE A 469 -24.60 9.81 -4.45
C PHE A 469 -25.44 9.16 -5.56
N GLN A 470 -26.14 9.94 -6.38
CA GLN A 470 -27.00 9.43 -7.45
C GLN A 470 -26.25 8.51 -8.43
N LYS A 471 -25.00 8.86 -8.76
CA LYS A 471 -24.14 8.16 -9.72
C LYS A 471 -23.25 7.08 -9.10
N PHE A 472 -22.82 7.24 -7.85
CA PHE A 472 -21.84 6.35 -7.20
C PHE A 472 -22.29 5.73 -5.87
N ALA A 473 -23.59 5.65 -5.58
CA ALA A 473 -24.12 4.88 -4.45
C ALA A 473 -23.50 3.47 -4.36
N GLY A 474 -23.02 3.11 -3.18
CA GLY A 474 -22.27 1.88 -2.88
C GLY A 474 -20.79 1.88 -3.29
N ARG A 475 -20.32 2.88 -4.04
CA ARG A 475 -18.99 2.89 -4.71
C ARG A 475 -18.07 4.01 -4.18
N TYR A 476 -17.45 3.76 -3.02
CA TYR A 476 -16.46 4.66 -2.39
C TYR A 476 -15.41 5.21 -3.36
N ARG A 477 -14.61 4.35 -4.03
CA ARG A 477 -13.44 4.85 -4.78
C ARG A 477 -13.81 5.69 -6.02
N PRO A 478 -14.88 5.43 -6.79
CA PRO A 478 -15.38 6.36 -7.80
C PRO A 478 -15.80 7.71 -7.25
N ALA A 479 -16.62 7.73 -6.20
CA ALA A 479 -17.06 8.99 -5.57
C ALA A 479 -15.84 9.80 -5.10
N ILE A 480 -14.93 9.16 -4.36
CA ILE A 480 -13.71 9.81 -3.88
C ILE A 480 -12.78 10.24 -5.03
N ALA A 481 -12.59 9.43 -6.07
CA ALA A 481 -11.74 9.80 -7.20
C ALA A 481 -12.34 10.94 -8.05
N ALA A 482 -13.67 11.10 -8.06
CA ALA A 482 -14.33 12.28 -8.61
C ALA A 482 -14.08 13.50 -7.73
N VAL A 483 -14.23 13.41 -6.41
CA VAL A 483 -13.89 14.50 -5.46
C VAL A 483 -12.41 14.91 -5.57
N GLU A 484 -11.47 13.96 -5.58
CA GLU A 484 -10.04 14.19 -5.79
C GLU A 484 -9.78 15.00 -7.08
N ARG A 485 -10.54 14.71 -8.16
CA ARG A 485 -10.45 15.42 -9.44
C ARG A 485 -11.12 16.79 -9.44
N ILE A 486 -12.23 16.97 -8.74
CA ILE A 486 -12.90 18.28 -8.60
C ILE A 486 -11.94 19.28 -7.94
N VAL A 487 -11.23 18.84 -6.88
CA VAL A 487 -10.19 19.63 -6.20
C VAL A 487 -8.97 19.87 -7.10
N GLU A 488 -8.54 18.86 -7.87
CA GLU A 488 -7.45 18.96 -8.86
C GLU A 488 -7.79 19.92 -10.02
N CYS A 489 -9.05 20.01 -10.44
CA CYS A 489 -9.50 20.96 -11.48
C CYS A 489 -9.61 22.40 -10.95
N ASN A 490 -10.03 22.57 -9.69
CA ASN A 490 -10.30 23.87 -9.07
C ASN A 490 -11.18 24.80 -9.94
N ASP A 491 -12.29 24.27 -10.45
CA ASP A 491 -13.31 25.04 -11.17
C ASP A 491 -14.70 24.63 -10.64
N PRO A 492 -15.41 25.52 -9.91
CA PRO A 492 -16.78 25.29 -9.44
C PRO A 492 -17.79 25.02 -10.57
N GLY A 493 -17.49 25.35 -11.83
CA GLY A 493 -18.30 24.96 -12.98
C GLY A 493 -18.03 23.53 -13.49
N SER A 494 -16.89 22.94 -13.15
CA SER A 494 -16.42 21.67 -13.75
C SER A 494 -16.93 20.40 -13.06
N TRP A 495 -17.49 20.49 -11.86
CA TRP A 495 -17.81 19.29 -11.06
C TRP A 495 -18.80 18.36 -11.75
N MET A 496 -19.81 18.91 -12.43
CA MET A 496 -20.84 18.14 -13.11
C MET A 496 -20.23 17.28 -14.23
N LYS A 497 -19.35 17.89 -15.04
CA LYS A 497 -18.58 17.19 -16.07
C LYS A 497 -17.63 16.16 -15.45
N THR A 498 -16.94 16.50 -14.35
CA THR A 498 -16.00 15.59 -13.67
C THR A 498 -16.69 14.33 -13.13
N ILE A 499 -17.93 14.45 -12.64
CA ILE A 499 -18.77 13.32 -12.22
C ILE A 499 -19.22 12.50 -13.43
N GLN A 500 -19.66 13.15 -14.51
CA GLN A 500 -20.06 12.48 -15.76
C GLN A 500 -18.88 11.72 -16.39
N ASP A 501 -17.70 12.33 -16.53
CA ASP A 501 -16.48 11.68 -17.02
C ASP A 501 -16.07 10.47 -16.16
N ALA A 502 -16.35 10.51 -14.85
CA ALA A 502 -16.10 9.40 -13.93
C ALA A 502 -17.15 8.27 -14.04
N GLU A 503 -18.42 8.60 -14.34
CA GLU A 503 -19.47 7.64 -14.66
C GLU A 503 -19.23 6.97 -16.02
N ASP A 504 -18.96 7.75 -17.07
CA ASP A 504 -18.64 7.27 -18.40
C ASP A 504 -17.44 6.32 -18.41
N ARG A 505 -16.43 6.58 -17.57
CA ARG A 505 -15.32 5.65 -17.38
C ARG A 505 -15.77 4.28 -16.85
N LEU A 506 -16.83 4.23 -16.05
CA LEU A 506 -17.36 3.00 -15.44
C LEU A 506 -18.42 2.29 -16.28
N VAL A 507 -19.20 2.99 -17.10
CA VAL A 507 -20.35 2.37 -17.82
C VAL A 507 -20.27 2.48 -19.35
N SER A 508 -19.49 3.39 -19.92
CA SER A 508 -19.43 3.55 -21.38
C SER A 508 -18.69 2.41 -22.08
N TRP A 509 -19.26 1.95 -23.20
CA TRP A 509 -18.66 0.97 -24.10
C TRP A 509 -17.33 1.44 -24.71
N ALA A 510 -17.14 2.76 -24.89
CA ALA A 510 -15.86 3.31 -25.33
C ALA A 510 -14.72 2.96 -24.35
N ASN A 511 -15.05 2.92 -23.05
CA ASN A 511 -14.14 2.67 -21.93
C ASN A 511 -14.08 1.18 -21.51
N ARG A 512 -14.65 0.25 -22.29
CA ARG A 512 -14.73 -1.20 -21.98
C ARG A 512 -13.38 -1.92 -21.74
N HIS A 513 -12.27 -1.28 -22.09
CA HIS A 513 -10.92 -1.80 -21.90
C HIS A 513 -10.29 -1.37 -20.54
N ILE A 514 -10.97 -0.49 -19.78
CA ILE A 514 -10.47 0.09 -18.55
C ILE A 514 -10.90 -0.75 -17.33
N LYS A 515 -9.94 -1.19 -16.51
CA LYS A 515 -10.20 -1.95 -15.26
C LYS A 515 -11.20 -1.25 -14.34
N GLY A 516 -12.25 -1.95 -13.94
CA GLY A 516 -13.39 -1.43 -13.19
C GLY A 516 -14.55 -0.85 -14.01
N ASN A 517 -14.46 -0.81 -15.35
CA ASN A 517 -15.61 -0.57 -16.23
C ASN A 517 -16.52 -1.81 -16.26
N LEU A 518 -17.83 -1.63 -16.37
CA LEU A 518 -18.81 -2.73 -16.36
C LEU A 518 -18.52 -3.79 -17.42
N CYS A 519 -18.23 -3.38 -18.66
CA CYS A 519 -17.92 -4.31 -19.75
C CYS A 519 -16.57 -5.01 -19.55
N TYR A 520 -15.59 -4.32 -18.94
CA TYR A 520 -14.31 -4.92 -18.57
C TYR A 520 -14.52 -6.02 -17.51
N GLU A 521 -15.30 -5.75 -16.46
CA GLU A 521 -15.57 -6.72 -15.40
C GLU A 521 -16.39 -7.91 -15.91
N ILE A 522 -17.39 -7.70 -16.78
CA ILE A 522 -18.14 -8.79 -17.42
C ILE A 522 -17.22 -9.68 -18.26
N ASN A 523 -16.36 -9.09 -19.09
CA ASN A 523 -15.38 -9.85 -19.88
C ASN A 523 -14.41 -10.62 -18.96
N ARG A 524 -13.89 -9.98 -17.90
CA ARG A 524 -13.03 -10.62 -16.90
C ARG A 524 -13.71 -11.82 -16.23
N LEU A 525 -15.01 -11.71 -15.93
CA LEU A 525 -15.79 -12.82 -15.35
C LEU A 525 -16.03 -13.94 -16.37
N HIS A 526 -16.36 -13.61 -17.62
CA HIS A 526 -16.53 -14.60 -18.70
C HIS A 526 -15.20 -15.35 -18.99
N ASP A 527 -14.08 -14.63 -19.08
CA ASP A 527 -12.74 -15.22 -19.22
C ASP A 527 -12.38 -16.13 -18.03
N LYS A 528 -12.72 -15.69 -16.80
CA LYS A 528 -12.51 -16.47 -15.57
C LYS A 528 -13.37 -17.75 -15.57
N HIS A 529 -14.64 -17.65 -15.95
CA HIS A 529 -15.52 -18.81 -16.12
C HIS A 529 -14.98 -19.78 -17.17
N ASN A 530 -14.57 -19.30 -18.34
CA ASN A 530 -14.00 -20.15 -19.38
C ASN A 530 -12.71 -20.86 -18.94
N LYS A 531 -11.86 -20.20 -18.15
CA LYS A 531 -10.65 -20.79 -17.53
C LYS A 531 -10.98 -21.90 -16.52
N TYR A 532 -12.17 -21.90 -15.91
CA TYR A 532 -12.60 -22.85 -14.88
C TYR A 532 -13.88 -23.60 -15.27
N LYS A 533 -14.17 -23.74 -16.57
CA LYS A 533 -15.46 -24.23 -17.10
C LYS A 533 -15.76 -25.67 -16.67
N ASP A 534 -14.73 -26.49 -16.50
CA ASP A 534 -14.85 -27.88 -16.02
C ASP A 534 -15.14 -27.98 -14.51
N GLN A 535 -15.27 -26.85 -13.81
CA GLN A 535 -15.49 -26.74 -12.36
C GLN A 535 -16.76 -25.94 -11.99
N LEU A 536 -17.53 -25.43 -12.96
CA LEU A 536 -18.70 -24.56 -12.76
C LEU A 536 -19.93 -25.14 -13.47
N VAL A 537 -21.08 -25.13 -12.79
CA VAL A 537 -22.25 -25.96 -13.17
C VAL A 537 -23.24 -25.23 -14.09
N GLU A 538 -23.26 -23.89 -14.12
CA GLU A 538 -24.08 -23.11 -15.05
C GLU A 538 -23.25 -22.02 -15.73
N SER A 539 -23.56 -21.72 -17.00
CA SER A 539 -22.84 -20.71 -17.76
C SER A 539 -23.24 -19.29 -17.38
N ILE A 540 -22.23 -18.42 -17.25
CA ILE A 540 -22.40 -16.96 -17.14
C ILE A 540 -23.30 -16.41 -18.25
N ASP A 541 -23.23 -16.99 -19.45
CA ASP A 541 -24.02 -16.58 -20.62
C ASP A 541 -25.53 -16.78 -20.40
N SER A 542 -25.95 -17.83 -19.69
CA SER A 542 -27.37 -18.05 -19.35
C SER A 542 -27.88 -17.02 -18.34
N MET A 543 -27.06 -16.65 -17.35
CA MET A 543 -27.40 -15.60 -16.38
C MET A 543 -27.48 -14.22 -17.05
N LEU A 544 -26.50 -13.88 -17.89
CA LEU A 544 -26.49 -12.63 -18.68
C LEU A 544 -27.69 -12.55 -19.62
N GLY A 545 -28.01 -13.65 -20.31
CA GLY A 545 -29.21 -13.75 -21.15
C GLY A 545 -30.49 -13.49 -20.38
N LEU A 546 -30.64 -14.07 -19.18
CA LEU A 546 -31.81 -13.87 -18.32
C LEU A 546 -31.90 -12.42 -17.79
N LEU A 547 -30.79 -11.83 -17.38
CA LEU A 547 -30.68 -10.41 -16.99
C LEU A 547 -31.11 -9.46 -18.12
N MET A 548 -30.58 -9.67 -19.32
CA MET A 548 -30.93 -8.87 -20.49
C MET A 548 -32.41 -9.05 -20.88
N TYR A 549 -32.92 -10.28 -20.84
CA TYR A 549 -34.32 -10.58 -21.11
C TYR A 549 -35.26 -9.89 -20.11
N GLN A 550 -35.02 -10.02 -18.80
CA GLN A 550 -35.88 -9.39 -17.78
C GLN A 550 -35.89 -7.86 -17.88
N ARG A 551 -34.74 -7.24 -18.18
CA ARG A 551 -34.64 -5.80 -18.41
C ARG A 551 -35.42 -5.37 -19.65
N CYS A 552 -35.22 -6.04 -20.79
CA CYS A 552 -35.88 -5.70 -22.05
C CYS A 552 -37.40 -5.92 -22.03
N MET A 553 -37.88 -6.96 -21.32
CA MET A 553 -39.30 -7.33 -21.30
C MET A 553 -40.12 -6.65 -20.21
N PHE A 554 -39.52 -6.39 -19.03
CA PHE A 554 -40.28 -5.96 -17.85
C PHE A 554 -39.82 -4.61 -17.26
N GLY A 555 -38.74 -4.02 -17.78
CA GLY A 555 -38.16 -2.79 -17.19
C GLY A 555 -37.65 -2.98 -15.76
N SER A 556 -37.54 -4.22 -15.27
CA SER A 556 -37.06 -4.50 -13.92
C SER A 556 -35.57 -4.15 -13.80
N HIS A 557 -35.22 -3.55 -12.68
CA HIS A 557 -33.85 -3.19 -12.31
C HIS A 557 -33.24 -4.18 -11.31
N ASP A 558 -34.08 -5.02 -10.71
CA ASP A 558 -33.71 -6.05 -9.74
C ASP A 558 -34.07 -7.44 -10.27
N LEU A 559 -33.18 -8.41 -10.03
CA LEU A 559 -33.36 -9.81 -10.38
C LEU A 559 -33.92 -10.55 -9.16
N ILE A 560 -35.07 -11.21 -9.29
CA ILE A 560 -35.62 -12.08 -8.24
C ILE A 560 -35.75 -13.49 -8.80
N LEU A 561 -34.85 -14.38 -8.38
CA LEU A 561 -34.86 -15.79 -8.74
C LEU A 561 -35.48 -16.59 -7.59
N LYS A 562 -36.57 -17.31 -7.86
CA LYS A 562 -37.28 -18.12 -6.85
C LYS A 562 -37.08 -19.63 -7.01
N GLU A 563 -36.49 -20.09 -8.11
CA GLU A 563 -36.51 -21.50 -8.52
C GLU A 563 -35.15 -22.03 -9.06
N VAL A 564 -34.05 -21.31 -8.84
CA VAL A 564 -32.67 -21.77 -9.16
C VAL A 564 -31.89 -21.85 -7.84
N ASP A 565 -31.03 -22.85 -7.69
CA ASP A 565 -30.17 -22.98 -6.49
C ASP A 565 -29.28 -21.71 -6.36
N PRO A 566 -29.43 -20.91 -5.29
CA PRO A 566 -28.84 -19.56 -5.23
C PRO A 566 -27.31 -19.55 -5.22
N GLN A 567 -26.65 -20.70 -5.00
CA GLN A 567 -25.20 -20.80 -4.85
C GLN A 567 -24.38 -20.42 -6.10
N LEU A 568 -24.97 -20.36 -7.31
CA LEU A 568 -24.25 -19.88 -8.50
C LEU A 568 -24.66 -18.48 -8.96
N VAL A 569 -25.96 -18.13 -8.90
CA VAL A 569 -26.46 -16.91 -9.55
C VAL A 569 -26.38 -15.67 -8.65
N GLU A 570 -26.47 -15.83 -7.33
CA GLU A 570 -26.24 -14.72 -6.38
C GLU A 570 -24.76 -14.27 -6.37
N HIS A 571 -23.85 -15.12 -6.85
CA HIS A 571 -22.42 -14.88 -6.77
C HIS A 571 -21.89 -13.88 -7.81
N ALA A 572 -22.54 -13.71 -8.98
CA ALA A 572 -21.91 -13.08 -10.15
C ALA A 572 -22.40 -11.67 -10.55
N PHE A 573 -23.53 -11.15 -10.03
CA PHE A 573 -24.23 -10.00 -10.66
C PHE A 573 -24.88 -8.92 -9.75
N GLY A 574 -24.51 -8.84 -8.47
CA GLY A 574 -25.10 -7.97 -7.44
C GLY A 574 -25.29 -6.46 -7.73
N ARG A 575 -26.47 -6.05 -8.23
CA ARG A 575 -26.89 -4.67 -8.56
C ARG A 575 -26.10 -3.97 -9.69
N ILE A 576 -26.24 -4.48 -10.92
CA ILE A 576 -25.94 -3.69 -12.12
C ILE A 576 -27.03 -2.61 -12.31
N LYS A 577 -26.78 -1.38 -11.85
CA LYS A 577 -27.56 -0.21 -12.29
C LYS A 577 -27.09 0.24 -13.67
N ILE A 578 -27.62 -0.37 -14.73
CA ILE A 578 -27.45 0.15 -16.11
C ILE A 578 -28.32 1.41 -16.22
N ILE A 579 -27.67 2.57 -16.16
CA ILE A 579 -28.31 3.87 -16.32
C ILE A 579 -28.53 4.10 -17.82
N SER A 580 -29.75 4.51 -18.18
CA SER A 580 -30.15 4.93 -19.53
C SER A 580 -30.03 6.44 -19.68
#